data_AF-A0A929BKI7-F1
#
_entry.id   AF-A0A929BKI7-F1
#
_cell.length_a   1.000
_cell.length_b   1.000
_cell.length_c   1.000
_cell.angle_alpha   90.00
_cell.angle_beta   90.00
_cell.angle_gamma   90.00
#
_symmetry.space_group_name_H-M   'P 1'
#
loop_
_entity.id
_entity.type
_entity.pdbx_description
1 polymer ?
#
loop_
_entity_poly.entity_id
_entity_poly.type
_entity_poly.pdbx_seq_one_letter_code
_entity_poly.pdbx_strand_id
1 'polypeptide(L)'
;MHIVYPDRGSFNRTLKETRNDSLNFIVIATAALNLNLNLDECVRVLKNGGLLFVQGRPEYLPELGVYLDRYLNFKYWIAIESTIQHRDSGLPSVHAAVLLFTKGNGRFNVRRTRFPHQYCAFCKRTLKDWGGKAHLMHPDGYVISDVWTGLPQADNYTQISAPALDTILQMLDFEPREEGKVDLFQQTGIQSPASEVKGLIGPKEGLGGDRVVAEPAAQYGLPGFLAPDVRHSNVTNEVGDKMFDVVHHGDAVEILKQYPDNSIDLVFADPPYNLDKAYHVYNDERADEEYVKWCNGWLQEYVRILKPTGSLYVLNLPHWTMYHAAFLNRYLYFQNWIVWDALSEPRGKLMPAHYGLLFYTKHPTDFVFNYDQVGELDARYYCLRRSCIRRRKAAGVDDKMGLTDLWWDIHRIKHKRDRDYHPCQLPETLMERIIRLSTNEGDVVLDALCGAGTTPIAAVKLGRRYVAIDVDERYVRMTREKIAEVERKGYVERKSIRKPQRRYTKKALQLELRDLAAKLGRLPTPEDVRRMSGYDLEVFFDMFPTWGKALKAAKLEVQS
;
A
#
# COMPACT_ATOMS: atom_id res chain seq x y z
N MET A 1 28.09 13.43 10.24
CA MET A 1 26.71 13.43 10.78
C MET A 1 26.83 13.38 12.29
N HIS A 2 26.15 14.26 13.01
CA HIS A 2 26.14 14.27 14.47
C HIS A 2 24.82 13.65 14.96
N ILE A 3 24.89 12.45 15.54
CA ILE A 3 23.71 11.70 15.97
C ILE A 3 23.73 11.56 17.49
N VAL A 4 22.64 11.97 18.13
CA VAL A 4 22.41 11.74 19.56
C VAL A 4 21.57 10.48 19.73
N TYR A 5 22.00 9.62 20.64
CA TYR A 5 21.32 8.38 20.96
C TYR A 5 20.88 8.41 22.43
N PRO A 6 19.72 9.01 22.76
CA PRO A 6 19.23 9.01 24.13
C PRO A 6 18.67 7.63 24.52
N ASP A 7 18.79 7.28 25.80
CA ASP A 7 18.08 6.14 26.39
C ASP A 7 16.59 6.46 26.60
N ARG A 8 15.80 5.46 27.00
CA ARG A 8 14.35 5.64 27.20
C ARG A 8 14.02 6.72 28.25
N GLY A 9 14.79 6.81 29.33
CA GLY A 9 14.57 7.78 30.41
C GLY A 9 14.92 9.22 30.03
N SER A 10 15.88 9.39 29.11
CA SER A 10 16.36 10.69 28.65
C SER A 10 15.77 11.13 27.30
N PHE A 11 15.08 10.27 26.55
CA PHE A 11 14.54 10.57 25.21
C PHE A 11 13.66 11.83 25.19
N ASN A 12 12.60 11.86 26.00
CA ASN A 12 11.68 12.99 26.09
C ASN A 12 12.36 14.27 26.60
N ARG A 13 13.31 14.14 27.54
CA ARG A 13 14.08 15.29 28.06
C ARG A 13 14.96 15.88 26.95
N THR A 14 15.66 15.02 26.22
CA THR A 14 16.52 15.41 25.11
C THR A 14 15.74 16.15 24.04
N LEU A 15 14.53 15.66 23.68
CA LEU A 15 13.65 16.37 22.76
C LEU A 15 13.29 17.77 23.27
N LYS A 16 12.87 17.91 24.54
CA LYS A 16 12.51 19.20 25.16
C LYS A 16 13.66 20.19 25.19
N GLU A 17 14.88 19.72 25.48
CA GLU A 17 16.09 20.55 25.52
C GLU A 17 16.61 20.90 24.11
N THR A 18 16.21 20.12 23.09
CA THR A 18 16.60 20.36 21.70
C THR A 18 15.86 21.58 21.15
N ARG A 19 16.61 22.49 20.49
CA ARG A 19 16.07 23.70 19.87
C ARG A 19 15.07 23.38 18.76
N ASN A 20 14.05 24.23 18.59
CA ASN A 20 13.10 24.16 17.47
C ASN A 20 13.85 24.14 16.12
N ASP A 21 13.30 23.41 15.15
CA ASP A 21 13.79 23.38 13.76
C ASP A 21 15.32 23.16 13.65
N SER A 22 15.87 22.25 14.47
CA SER A 22 17.32 22.04 14.56
C SER A 22 17.78 20.67 14.05
N LEU A 23 16.90 19.66 14.05
CA LEU A 23 17.22 18.31 13.61
C LEU A 23 16.86 18.09 12.13
N ASN A 24 17.73 17.38 11.43
CA ASN A 24 17.50 16.91 10.07
C ASN A 24 16.64 15.64 10.06
N PHE A 25 16.81 14.76 11.04
CA PHE A 25 16.01 13.56 11.14
C PHE A 25 15.86 13.05 12.57
N ILE A 26 14.81 12.26 12.79
CA ILE A 26 14.58 11.49 14.01
C ILE A 26 14.24 10.05 13.62
N VAL A 27 14.80 9.08 14.32
CA VAL A 27 14.39 7.67 14.24
C VAL A 27 13.87 7.23 15.60
N ILE A 28 12.63 6.76 15.63
CA ILE A 28 11.94 6.26 16.81
C ILE A 28 11.76 4.75 16.70
N ALA A 29 12.31 3.99 17.65
CA ALA A 29 12.03 2.56 17.80
C ALA A 29 10.87 2.37 18.79
N THR A 30 9.61 2.32 18.32
CA THR A 30 8.44 2.41 19.21
C THR A 30 8.25 1.19 20.09
N ALA A 31 8.83 0.04 19.74
CA ALA A 31 8.65 -1.14 20.56
C ALA A 31 9.53 -1.18 21.82
N ALA A 32 10.35 -0.16 22.04
CA ALA A 32 10.94 0.15 23.34
C ALA A 32 10.04 1.00 24.24
N LEU A 33 8.89 1.46 23.73
CA LEU A 33 8.21 2.65 24.22
C LEU A 33 6.87 2.33 24.87
N ASN A 34 6.94 2.10 26.18
CA ASN A 34 5.90 2.57 27.12
C ASN A 34 6.18 4.05 27.45
N LEU A 35 6.46 4.88 26.43
CA LEU A 35 6.66 6.32 26.62
C LEU A 35 5.33 7.01 26.36
N ASN A 36 4.96 7.91 27.28
CA ASN A 36 4.16 9.08 26.94
C ASN A 36 4.98 9.94 25.97
N LEU A 37 5.04 9.49 24.72
CA LEU A 37 5.92 10.02 23.71
C LEU A 37 5.34 11.36 23.28
N ASN A 38 6.13 12.42 23.45
CA ASN A 38 5.68 13.73 23.05
C ASN A 38 5.95 13.92 21.56
N LEU A 39 5.05 13.41 20.73
CA LEU A 39 5.13 13.49 19.27
C LEU A 39 5.19 14.95 18.79
N ASP A 40 4.54 15.87 19.53
CA ASP A 40 4.57 17.29 19.21
C ASP A 40 5.99 17.87 19.34
N GLU A 41 6.78 17.37 20.29
CA GLU A 41 8.18 17.74 20.43
C GLU A 41 9.04 17.18 19.28
N CYS A 42 8.76 15.97 18.80
CA CYS A 42 9.40 15.45 17.58
C CYS A 42 9.11 16.36 16.38
N VAL A 43 7.85 16.81 16.22
CA VAL A 43 7.48 17.76 15.17
C VAL A 43 8.19 19.10 15.36
N ARG A 44 8.23 19.64 16.60
CA ARG A 44 8.85 20.93 16.93
C ARG A 44 10.33 20.99 16.56
N VAL A 45 11.09 19.96 16.88
CA VAL A 45 12.56 19.98 16.72
C VAL A 45 13.03 19.68 15.29
N LEU A 46 12.21 19.02 14.47
CA LEU A 46 12.54 18.77 13.06
C LEU A 46 12.54 20.07 12.26
N LYS A 47 13.52 20.22 11.36
CA LYS A 47 13.56 21.29 10.34
C LYS A 47 12.47 21.07 9.28
N ASN A 48 12.11 22.11 8.55
CA ASN A 48 11.37 21.95 7.29
C ASN A 48 12.16 21.07 6.31
N GLY A 49 11.51 20.05 5.74
CA GLY A 49 12.14 18.96 4.97
C GLY A 49 12.85 17.90 5.82
N GLY A 50 12.82 18.03 7.15
CA GLY A 50 13.35 17.02 8.06
C GLY A 50 12.52 15.73 8.01
N LEU A 51 13.13 14.61 8.39
CA LEU A 51 12.55 13.27 8.26
C LEU A 51 12.26 12.63 9.62
N LEU A 52 11.07 12.06 9.79
CA LEU A 52 10.72 11.26 10.96
C LEU A 52 10.50 9.81 10.53
N PHE A 53 11.25 8.90 11.15
CA PHE A 53 11.09 7.46 11.01
C PHE A 53 10.50 6.90 12.31
N VAL A 54 9.45 6.10 12.20
CA VAL A 54 8.76 5.50 13.35
C VAL A 54 8.60 4.01 13.11
N GLN A 55 9.46 3.20 13.73
CA GLN A 55 9.39 1.75 13.69
C GLN A 55 8.34 1.24 14.67
N GLY A 56 7.53 0.25 14.29
CA GLY A 56 6.60 -0.43 15.19
C GLY A 56 5.91 -1.65 14.57
N ARG A 57 4.95 -2.23 15.32
CA ARG A 57 4.10 -3.33 14.82
C ARG A 57 2.94 -2.79 13.97
N PRO A 58 2.56 -3.46 12.87
CA PRO A 58 1.47 -3.02 12.01
C PRO A 58 0.11 -2.85 12.67
N GLU A 59 -0.13 -3.50 13.82
CA GLU A 59 -1.38 -3.42 14.57
C GLU A 59 -1.56 -2.09 15.34
N TYR A 60 -0.47 -1.40 15.71
CA TYR A 60 -0.50 -0.16 16.52
C TYR A 60 -0.06 1.09 15.77
N LEU A 61 0.66 0.93 14.66
CA LEU A 61 1.12 2.05 13.85
C LEU A 61 0.00 2.88 13.16
N PRO A 62 -1.18 2.32 12.82
CA PRO A 62 -2.22 3.09 12.15
C PRO A 62 -2.63 4.38 12.87
N GLU A 63 -2.96 4.30 14.16
CA GLU A 63 -3.40 5.45 14.98
C GLU A 63 -2.30 6.50 15.11
N LEU A 64 -1.08 6.04 15.38
CA LEU A 64 0.09 6.90 15.47
C LEU A 64 0.36 7.61 14.14
N GLY A 65 0.22 6.88 13.04
CA GLY A 65 0.44 7.42 11.72
C GLY A 65 -0.62 8.45 11.33
N VAL A 66 -1.90 8.19 11.60
CA VAL A 66 -3.00 9.17 11.42
C VAL A 66 -2.77 10.40 12.29
N TYR A 67 -2.32 10.22 13.53
CA TYR A 67 -1.98 11.34 14.42
C TYR A 67 -0.91 12.23 13.78
N LEU A 68 0.20 11.63 13.32
CA LEU A 68 1.35 12.34 12.78
C LEU A 68 1.07 12.99 11.43
N ASP A 69 0.23 12.38 10.58
CA ASP A 69 -0.11 12.91 9.26
C ASP A 69 -0.88 14.25 9.32
N ARG A 70 -1.43 14.61 10.48
CA ARG A 70 -2.02 15.94 10.73
C ARG A 70 -0.98 17.06 10.86
N TYR A 71 0.26 16.72 11.20
CA TYR A 71 1.33 17.67 11.51
C TYR A 71 2.54 17.53 10.57
N LEU A 72 2.70 16.37 9.97
CA LEU A 72 3.77 16.01 9.06
C LEU A 72 3.17 15.38 7.81
N ASN A 73 3.91 15.41 6.70
CA ASN A 73 3.47 14.78 5.47
C ASN A 73 3.93 13.32 5.43
N PHE A 74 3.00 12.37 5.43
CA PHE A 74 3.30 10.95 5.16
C PHE A 74 4.03 10.76 3.82
N LYS A 75 4.96 9.81 3.79
CA LYS A 75 5.69 9.43 2.58
C LYS A 75 5.63 7.94 2.29
N TYR A 76 5.98 7.10 3.27
CA TYR A 76 6.04 5.66 3.07
C TYR A 76 5.71 4.88 4.33
N TRP A 77 5.04 3.76 4.12
CA TRP A 77 5.03 2.64 5.06
C TRP A 77 6.05 1.63 4.54
N ILE A 78 7.20 1.57 5.20
CA ILE A 78 8.28 0.65 4.82
C ILE A 78 8.04 -0.66 5.57
N ALA A 79 7.64 -1.70 4.86
CA ALA A 79 7.55 -3.05 5.40
C ALA A 79 8.95 -3.66 5.51
N ILE A 80 9.33 -4.11 6.70
CA ILE A 80 10.60 -4.78 6.98
C ILE A 80 10.30 -6.22 7.37
N GLU A 81 10.89 -7.17 6.64
CA GLU A 81 10.79 -8.57 6.99
C GLU A 81 11.48 -8.84 8.34
N SER A 82 10.79 -9.57 9.20
CA SER A 82 11.16 -9.85 10.57
C SER A 82 11.20 -11.36 10.81
N THR A 83 11.60 -11.78 12.01
CA THR A 83 11.41 -13.17 12.46
C THR A 83 9.94 -13.57 12.41
N ILE A 84 9.67 -14.86 12.22
CA ILE A 84 8.29 -15.34 12.18
C ILE A 84 7.69 -15.29 13.60
N GLN A 85 6.51 -14.69 13.70
CA GLN A 85 5.68 -14.74 14.89
C GLN A 85 4.41 -15.52 14.56
N HIS A 86 4.26 -16.67 15.21
CA HIS A 86 3.02 -17.44 15.15
C HIS A 86 1.95 -16.73 15.98
N ARG A 87 0.74 -16.68 15.46
CA ARG A 87 -0.42 -16.10 16.12
C ARG A 87 -1.37 -17.24 16.48
N ASP A 88 -2.17 -17.04 17.53
CA ASP A 88 -3.22 -18.00 17.92
C ASP A 88 -4.28 -18.17 16.83
N SER A 89 -4.42 -17.16 15.95
CA SER A 89 -5.34 -17.13 14.82
C SER A 89 -4.79 -16.27 13.67
N GLY A 90 -5.29 -16.49 12.46
CA GLY A 90 -4.87 -15.75 11.27
C GLY A 90 -3.50 -16.19 10.72
N LEU A 91 -2.86 -15.33 9.94
CA LEU A 91 -1.58 -15.65 9.31
C LEU A 91 -0.41 -15.46 10.28
N PRO A 92 0.63 -16.32 10.23
CA PRO A 92 1.92 -16.01 10.83
C PRO A 92 2.44 -14.67 10.32
N SER A 93 2.91 -13.83 11.24
CA SER A 93 3.42 -12.49 10.94
C SER A 93 4.92 -12.55 10.68
N VAL A 94 5.37 -11.90 9.61
CA VAL A 94 6.80 -11.63 9.32
C VAL A 94 7.05 -10.15 9.00
N HIS A 95 6.09 -9.27 9.24
CA HIS A 95 6.12 -7.87 8.85
C HIS A 95 6.16 -6.94 10.06
N ALA A 96 7.31 -6.31 10.29
CA ALA A 96 7.39 -5.09 11.08
C ALA A 96 7.44 -3.87 10.16
N ALA A 97 7.14 -2.67 10.65
CA ALA A 97 7.03 -1.51 9.78
C ALA A 97 7.80 -0.30 10.30
N VAL A 98 8.22 0.56 9.36
CA VAL A 98 8.74 1.91 9.63
C VAL A 98 7.90 2.90 8.84
N LEU A 99 7.18 3.77 9.55
CA LEU A 99 6.52 4.92 8.95
C LEU A 99 7.55 6.02 8.69
N LEU A 100 7.49 6.63 7.51
CA LEU A 100 8.33 7.74 7.11
C LEU A 100 7.49 8.97 6.82
N PHE A 101 7.76 10.04 7.57
CA PHE A 101 7.15 11.35 7.41
C PHE A 101 8.19 12.43 7.10
N THR A 102 7.75 13.56 6.56
CA THR A 102 8.56 14.77 6.44
C THR A 102 7.83 16.01 6.97
N LYS A 103 8.56 16.94 7.59
CA LYS A 103 7.97 18.18 8.10
C LYS A 103 7.85 19.24 7.00
N GLY A 104 6.66 19.80 6.85
CA GLY A 104 6.39 20.92 5.93
C GLY A 104 6.60 20.57 4.45
N ASN A 105 6.65 21.59 3.61
CA ASN A 105 6.75 21.46 2.15
C ASN A 105 8.19 21.39 1.64
N GLY A 106 9.16 21.17 2.54
CA GLY A 106 10.55 20.95 2.17
C GLY A 106 10.70 19.76 1.23
N ARG A 107 11.73 19.79 0.36
CA ARG A 107 12.00 18.70 -0.57
C ARG A 107 12.30 17.42 0.21
N PHE A 108 11.47 16.40 0.01
CA PHE A 108 11.75 15.04 0.45
C PHE A 108 12.99 14.51 -0.29
N ASN A 109 14.12 14.44 0.43
CA ASN A 109 15.40 14.00 -0.11
C ASN A 109 15.89 12.74 0.57
N VAL A 110 15.79 11.62 -0.15
CA VAL A 110 16.43 10.36 0.22
C VAL A 110 17.37 9.88 -0.89
N ARG A 111 18.45 9.17 -0.58
CA ARG A 111 19.34 8.59 -1.59
C ARG A 111 18.65 7.44 -2.31
N ARG A 112 19.14 7.12 -3.51
CA ARG A 112 18.79 5.88 -4.21
C ARG A 112 19.59 4.71 -3.64
N THR A 113 19.31 4.35 -2.39
CA THR A 113 19.90 3.18 -1.73
C THR A 113 19.53 1.92 -2.52
N ARG A 114 20.45 0.95 -2.59
CA ARG A 114 20.30 -0.25 -3.39
C ARG A 114 20.50 -1.51 -2.57
N PHE A 115 19.69 -2.52 -2.87
CA PHE A 115 19.95 -3.89 -2.44
C PHE A 115 20.56 -4.69 -3.59
N PRO A 116 21.46 -5.64 -3.28
CA PRO A 116 22.09 -6.48 -4.29
C PRO A 116 21.04 -7.27 -5.07
N HIS A 117 21.34 -7.55 -6.35
CA HIS A 117 20.48 -8.42 -7.15
C HIS A 117 20.45 -9.83 -6.55
N GLN A 118 19.25 -10.39 -6.45
CA GLN A 118 19.05 -11.75 -5.97
C GLN A 118 18.80 -12.69 -7.14
N TYR A 119 19.28 -13.93 -7.02
CA TYR A 119 19.27 -14.92 -8.09
C TYR A 119 18.60 -16.21 -7.62
N CYS A 120 17.87 -16.85 -8.54
CA CYS A 120 17.21 -18.12 -8.32
C CYS A 120 18.24 -19.21 -8.02
N ALA A 121 18.08 -19.90 -6.90
CA ALA A 121 18.99 -20.96 -6.47
C ALA A 121 19.12 -22.09 -7.52
N PHE A 122 18.06 -22.35 -8.29
CA PHE A 122 18.04 -23.37 -9.35
C PHE A 122 18.54 -22.84 -10.70
N CYS A 123 17.83 -21.90 -11.33
CA CYS A 123 18.13 -21.50 -12.72
C CYS A 123 19.17 -20.39 -12.86
N LYS A 124 19.67 -19.84 -11.74
CA LYS A 124 20.66 -18.74 -11.65
C LYS A 124 20.27 -17.44 -12.36
N ARG A 125 19.03 -17.31 -12.85
CA ARG A 125 18.47 -16.04 -13.33
C ARG A 125 18.01 -15.18 -12.15
N THR A 126 17.88 -13.87 -12.35
CA THR A 126 17.36 -12.95 -11.32
C THR A 126 16.00 -13.42 -10.78
N LEU A 127 15.77 -13.27 -9.47
CA LEU A 127 14.47 -13.56 -8.86
C LEU A 127 13.39 -12.64 -9.40
N LYS A 128 13.67 -11.33 -9.38
CA LYS A 128 12.79 -10.30 -9.94
C LYS A 128 12.74 -10.41 -11.47
N ASP A 129 11.52 -10.39 -12.00
CA ASP A 129 11.26 -10.31 -13.43
C ASP A 129 11.09 -8.86 -13.87
N TRP A 130 12.12 -8.34 -14.53
CA TRP A 130 12.21 -6.96 -15.02
C TRP A 130 11.43 -6.70 -16.32
N GLY A 131 10.56 -7.62 -16.75
CA GLY A 131 9.66 -7.40 -17.88
C GLY A 131 10.39 -7.10 -19.20
N GLY A 132 11.50 -7.80 -19.44
CA GLY A 132 12.36 -7.60 -20.61
C GLY A 132 13.35 -6.42 -20.50
N LYS A 133 13.31 -5.66 -19.40
CA LYS A 133 14.23 -4.53 -19.15
C LYS A 133 15.46 -4.91 -18.33
N ALA A 134 15.87 -6.18 -18.34
CA ALA A 134 17.04 -6.65 -17.59
C ALA A 134 18.34 -5.92 -18.00
N HIS A 135 18.43 -5.45 -19.25
CA HIS A 135 19.56 -4.64 -19.75
C HIS A 135 19.66 -3.26 -19.09
N LEU A 136 18.62 -2.78 -18.38
CA LEU A 136 18.63 -1.52 -17.62
C LEU A 136 18.98 -1.72 -16.14
N MET A 137 19.36 -2.94 -15.74
CA MET A 137 19.77 -3.22 -14.37
C MET A 137 21.07 -2.49 -14.04
N HIS A 138 21.11 -1.87 -12.86
CA HIS A 138 22.31 -1.23 -12.36
C HIS A 138 23.26 -2.27 -11.75
N PRO A 139 24.59 -2.18 -11.95
CA PRO A 139 25.54 -3.17 -11.43
C PRO A 139 25.45 -3.35 -9.91
N ASP A 140 25.37 -2.24 -9.16
CA ASP A 140 25.31 -2.25 -7.68
C ASP A 140 23.98 -2.73 -7.09
N GLY A 141 23.04 -3.23 -7.90
CA GLY A 141 21.76 -3.73 -7.43
C GLY A 141 20.55 -2.85 -7.78
N TYR A 142 19.39 -3.20 -7.25
CA TYR A 142 18.14 -2.49 -7.51
C TYR A 142 17.87 -1.44 -6.45
N VAL A 143 17.25 -0.32 -6.84
CA VAL A 143 16.78 0.70 -5.88
C VAL A 143 15.77 0.04 -4.94
N ILE A 144 15.98 0.19 -3.63
CA ILE A 144 15.14 -0.44 -2.62
C ILE A 144 13.68 0.05 -2.75
N SER A 145 12.76 -0.86 -2.48
CA SER A 145 11.32 -0.57 -2.37
C SER A 145 10.95 -0.16 -0.94
N ASP A 146 9.70 0.19 -0.73
CA ASP A 146 9.03 0.23 0.58
C ASP A 146 8.67 -1.18 1.13
N VAL A 147 9.27 -2.24 0.57
CA VAL A 147 9.20 -3.63 1.06
C VAL A 147 10.62 -4.20 1.11
N TRP A 148 11.13 -4.47 2.30
CA TRP A 148 12.51 -4.88 2.57
C TRP A 148 12.59 -6.34 2.99
N THR A 149 12.87 -7.20 2.01
CA THR A 149 13.02 -8.65 2.15
C THR A 149 14.45 -9.14 1.87
N GLY A 150 15.36 -8.19 1.64
CA GLY A 150 16.76 -8.45 1.31
C GLY A 150 17.71 -8.32 2.49
N LEU A 151 17.20 -7.96 3.67
CA LEU A 151 18.00 -7.83 4.88
C LEU A 151 18.16 -9.17 5.59
N PRO A 152 19.23 -9.38 6.38
CA PRO A 152 19.32 -10.53 7.27
C PRO A 152 18.11 -10.62 8.20
N GLN A 153 17.66 -11.84 8.47
CA GLN A 153 16.52 -12.07 9.37
C GLN A 153 16.88 -11.60 10.79
N ALA A 154 16.01 -10.79 11.37
CA ALA A 154 16.15 -10.26 12.72
C ALA A 154 14.76 -9.94 13.29
N ASP A 155 14.64 -9.84 14.61
CA ASP A 155 13.44 -9.27 15.21
C ASP A 155 13.43 -7.76 14.94
N ASN A 156 12.56 -7.33 14.04
CA ASN A 156 12.28 -5.92 13.74
C ASN A 156 10.96 -5.44 14.36
N TYR A 157 10.26 -6.28 15.14
CA TYR A 157 9.05 -5.88 15.85
C TYR A 157 9.38 -5.12 17.12
N THR A 158 10.29 -5.67 17.93
CA THR A 158 10.60 -5.14 19.27
C THR A 158 11.74 -4.12 19.27
N GLN A 159 12.43 -4.00 18.13
CA GLN A 159 13.59 -3.14 17.92
C GLN A 159 13.78 -2.82 16.43
N ILE A 160 14.71 -1.93 16.13
CA ILE A 160 15.27 -1.76 14.79
C ILE A 160 16.58 -2.54 14.71
N SER A 161 16.65 -3.56 13.86
CA SER A 161 17.89 -4.31 13.64
C SER A 161 18.99 -3.43 13.05
N ALA A 162 20.26 -3.75 13.31
CA ALA A 162 21.38 -2.98 12.76
C ALA A 162 21.34 -2.85 11.22
N PRO A 163 21.06 -3.91 10.42
CA PRO A 163 20.94 -3.78 8.97
C PRO A 163 19.80 -2.85 8.52
N ALA A 164 18.68 -2.84 9.24
CA ALA A 164 17.56 -1.94 8.95
C ALA A 164 17.92 -0.49 9.28
N LEU A 165 18.56 -0.25 10.43
CA LEU A 165 19.03 1.09 10.82
C LEU A 165 20.06 1.63 9.84
N ASP A 166 21.04 0.81 9.45
CA ASP A 166 22.06 1.19 8.47
C ASP A 166 21.43 1.55 7.13
N THR A 167 20.40 0.81 6.70
CA THR A 167 19.64 1.11 5.48
C THR A 167 18.93 2.46 5.59
N ILE A 168 18.28 2.76 6.72
CA ILE A 168 17.67 4.07 6.99
C ILE A 168 18.72 5.18 6.91
N LEU A 169 19.88 5.00 7.55
CA LEU A 169 20.97 6.00 7.54
C LEU A 169 21.53 6.21 6.14
N GLN A 170 21.67 5.16 5.33
CA GLN A 170 22.08 5.27 3.93
C GLN A 170 21.07 6.00 3.06
N MET A 171 19.77 5.96 3.40
CA MET A 171 18.74 6.72 2.70
C MET A 171 18.84 8.21 2.97
N LEU A 172 19.44 8.68 4.07
CA LEU A 172 19.46 10.11 4.39
C LEU A 172 20.30 10.91 3.39
N ASP A 173 19.69 11.92 2.76
CA ASP A 173 20.33 12.76 1.74
C ASP A 173 20.17 14.25 2.08
N PHE A 174 21.06 14.74 2.96
CA PHE A 174 21.07 16.14 3.40
C PHE A 174 22.27 16.94 2.86
N GLU A 175 22.89 16.46 1.77
CA GLU A 175 23.92 17.23 1.07
C GLU A 175 23.28 18.43 0.33
N PRO A 176 23.82 19.65 0.47
CA PRO A 176 23.35 20.79 -0.29
C PRO A 176 23.76 20.62 -1.75
N ARG A 177 22.84 20.16 -2.60
CA ARG A 177 23.02 20.25 -4.06
C ARG A 177 22.29 21.50 -4.55
N GLU A 178 23.01 22.58 -4.80
CA GLU A 178 22.46 23.70 -5.58
C GLU A 178 22.24 23.22 -7.01
N GLU A 179 20.97 23.07 -7.43
CA GLU A 179 20.64 22.78 -8.83
C GLU A 179 20.95 24.01 -9.70
N GLY A 180 21.89 23.88 -10.62
CA GLY A 180 22.07 24.84 -11.73
C GLY A 180 23.32 25.72 -11.72
N LYS A 181 24.20 25.62 -10.73
CA LYS A 181 25.56 26.20 -10.82
C LYS A 181 26.57 25.12 -11.17
N VAL A 182 27.29 25.31 -12.26
CA VAL A 182 28.60 24.66 -12.46
C VAL A 182 29.43 25.00 -11.22
N ASP A 183 30.00 23.98 -10.61
CA ASP A 183 30.68 24.06 -9.31
C ASP A 183 31.95 24.92 -9.42
N LEU A 184 31.79 26.26 -9.35
CA LEU A 184 32.89 27.23 -9.32
C LEU A 184 33.85 26.98 -8.15
N PHE A 185 33.40 26.25 -7.12
CA PHE A 185 34.20 25.85 -5.97
C PHE A 185 35.16 24.68 -6.26
N GLN A 186 34.89 23.84 -7.27
CA GLN A 186 35.87 22.84 -7.73
C GLN A 186 37.05 23.45 -8.48
N GLN A 187 36.91 24.67 -9.03
CA GLN A 187 38.00 25.39 -9.69
C GLN A 187 38.85 26.23 -8.73
N THR A 188 38.32 26.60 -7.56
CA THR A 188 39.01 27.47 -6.60
C THR A 188 39.56 26.73 -5.37
N GLY A 189 39.24 25.44 -5.20
CA GLY A 189 39.70 24.64 -4.07
C GLY A 189 39.07 25.03 -2.72
N ILE A 190 38.06 25.89 -2.72
CA ILE A 190 37.35 26.33 -1.52
C ILE A 190 36.14 25.41 -1.31
N GLN A 191 36.18 24.55 -0.30
CA GLN A 191 35.02 23.73 0.07
C GLN A 191 33.90 24.61 0.63
N SER A 192 32.68 24.47 0.09
CA SER A 192 31.48 24.98 0.75
C SER A 192 31.38 24.38 2.16
N PRO A 193 31.07 25.15 3.21
CA PRO A 193 30.89 24.59 4.55
C PRO A 193 29.78 23.55 4.50
N ALA A 194 30.12 22.28 4.75
CA ALA A 194 29.15 21.21 4.80
C ALA A 194 28.17 21.51 5.95
N SER A 195 26.88 21.69 5.63
CA SER A 195 25.85 21.85 6.66
C SER A 195 25.84 20.59 7.53
N GLU A 196 26.15 20.74 8.82
CA GLU A 196 26.19 19.64 9.77
C GLU A 196 24.83 18.94 9.85
N VAL A 197 24.77 17.67 9.47
CA VAL A 197 23.56 16.84 9.56
C VAL A 197 23.38 16.38 11.01
N LYS A 198 22.30 16.83 11.65
CA LYS A 198 21.98 16.51 13.06
C LYS A 198 20.80 15.55 13.14
N GLY A 199 20.96 14.47 13.90
CA GLY A 199 19.92 13.46 14.08
C GLY A 199 19.75 13.05 15.53
N LEU A 200 18.58 12.50 15.83
CA LEU A 200 18.28 11.86 17.12
C LEU A 200 17.70 10.47 16.85
N ILE A 201 18.32 9.43 17.41
CA ILE A 201 17.90 8.04 17.20
C ILE A 201 17.67 7.42 18.56
N GLY A 202 16.45 6.95 18.82
CA GLY A 202 16.22 6.29 20.07
C GLY A 202 14.83 5.72 20.27
N PRO A 203 14.62 5.16 21.46
CA PRO A 203 15.61 5.04 22.53
C PRO A 203 16.68 3.99 22.19
N LYS A 204 17.88 4.14 22.73
CA LYS A 204 19.04 3.24 22.48
C LYS A 204 18.72 1.76 22.64
N GLU A 205 17.88 1.44 23.62
CA GLU A 205 17.48 0.09 23.97
C GLU A 205 16.75 -0.59 22.82
N GLY A 206 16.05 0.18 21.96
CA GLY A 206 15.35 -0.26 20.76
C GLY A 206 16.24 -0.51 19.55
N LEU A 207 17.57 -0.55 19.69
CA LEU A 207 18.51 -0.62 18.56
C LEU A 207 19.43 -1.85 18.68
N GLY A 208 19.37 -2.75 17.69
CA GLY A 208 20.41 -3.73 17.37
C GLY A 208 20.88 -4.71 18.46
N GLY A 209 20.00 -5.18 19.36
CA GLY A 209 20.38 -6.10 20.45
C GLY A 209 19.54 -7.39 20.55
N ASP A 210 19.96 -8.33 21.40
CA ASP A 210 19.24 -9.59 21.69
C ASP A 210 18.16 -9.43 22.79
N ARG A 211 17.91 -8.20 23.25
CA ARG A 211 16.97 -7.92 24.35
C ARG A 211 15.65 -7.40 23.80
N VAL A 212 14.56 -8.09 24.10
CA VAL A 212 13.18 -7.61 23.88
C VAL A 212 12.96 -6.35 24.73
N VAL A 213 12.54 -5.26 24.10
CA VAL A 213 12.59 -3.92 24.72
C VAL A 213 11.26 -3.47 25.33
N ALA A 214 10.13 -4.08 24.95
CA ALA A 214 8.85 -3.95 25.66
C ALA A 214 7.85 -5.04 25.24
N GLU A 215 6.82 -5.25 26.09
CA GLU A 215 5.62 -5.98 25.70
C GLU A 215 4.63 -5.06 24.93
N PRO A 216 4.01 -5.55 23.85
CA PRO A 216 3.21 -4.75 22.91
C PRO A 216 1.92 -4.14 23.50
N ALA A 217 1.31 -4.79 24.50
CA ALA A 217 -0.03 -4.47 24.99
C ALA A 217 -0.17 -3.09 25.66
N ALA A 218 0.95 -2.41 25.94
CA ALA A 218 0.96 -1.14 26.66
C ALA A 218 1.03 0.10 25.72
N GLN A 219 0.89 -0.09 24.41
CA GLN A 219 1.10 0.97 23.42
C GLN A 219 -0.19 1.78 23.13
N TYR A 220 -0.29 2.89 23.87
CA TYR A 220 -1.01 4.16 23.61
C TYR A 220 -2.51 4.29 23.94
N GLY A 221 -2.80 5.30 24.75
CA GLY A 221 -4.09 6.02 24.80
C GLY A 221 -3.93 7.42 24.18
N LEU A 222 -3.82 7.50 22.85
CA LEU A 222 -3.73 8.80 22.16
C LEU A 222 -5.06 9.56 22.33
N PRO A 223 -5.05 10.89 22.56
CA PRO A 223 -6.28 11.68 22.62
C PRO A 223 -7.11 11.50 21.34
N GLY A 224 -8.35 11.02 21.50
CA GLY A 224 -9.29 10.76 20.40
C GLY A 224 -9.30 9.31 19.88
N PHE A 225 -8.43 8.42 20.37
CA PHE A 225 -8.45 7.00 20.04
C PHE A 225 -8.89 6.21 21.28
N LEU A 226 -10.09 5.64 21.19
CA LEU A 226 -10.69 4.83 22.26
C LEU A 226 -10.26 3.37 22.11
N ALA A 227 -10.15 2.67 23.24
CA ALA A 227 -10.04 1.22 23.23
C ALA A 227 -11.25 0.61 22.50
N PRO A 228 -11.09 -0.55 21.84
CA PRO A 228 -12.17 -1.16 21.05
C PRO A 228 -13.40 -1.44 21.94
N ASP A 229 -14.57 -0.93 21.57
CA ASP A 229 -15.87 -1.36 22.15
C ASP A 229 -16.46 -2.41 21.22
N VAL A 230 -15.80 -3.57 21.12
CA VAL A 230 -16.25 -4.66 20.26
C VAL A 230 -17.38 -5.40 20.98
N ARG A 231 -18.62 -5.04 20.66
CA ARG A 231 -19.79 -5.77 21.14
C ARG A 231 -19.92 -7.07 20.36
N HIS A 232 -19.78 -8.19 21.05
CA HIS A 232 -20.05 -9.50 20.47
C HIS A 232 -21.56 -9.74 20.39
N SER A 233 -22.06 -9.93 19.17
CA SER A 233 -23.33 -10.61 18.94
C SER A 233 -23.02 -12.01 18.44
N ASN A 234 -23.67 -13.02 19.01
CA ASN A 234 -23.58 -14.40 18.53
C ASN A 234 -24.73 -14.76 17.57
N VAL A 235 -25.55 -13.77 17.22
CA VAL A 235 -26.75 -13.98 16.42
C VAL A 235 -26.42 -13.81 14.95
N THR A 236 -26.60 -14.85 14.15
CA THR A 236 -26.66 -14.74 12.69
C THR A 236 -28.11 -14.55 12.28
N ASN A 237 -28.36 -13.63 11.34
CA ASN A 237 -29.72 -13.40 10.84
C ASN A 237 -29.94 -14.19 9.55
N GLU A 238 -31.09 -14.87 9.46
CA GLU A 238 -31.52 -15.49 8.22
C GLU A 238 -31.77 -14.43 7.15
N VAL A 239 -31.31 -14.71 5.94
CA VAL A 239 -31.49 -13.83 4.78
C VAL A 239 -32.26 -14.60 3.73
N GLY A 240 -33.26 -13.95 3.12
CA GLY A 240 -34.00 -14.56 2.03
C GLY A 240 -33.08 -14.92 0.86
N ASP A 241 -33.25 -16.11 0.30
CA ASP A 241 -32.34 -16.71 -0.70
C ASP A 241 -32.09 -15.81 -1.93
N LYS A 242 -33.05 -14.93 -2.27
CA LYS A 242 -32.97 -13.97 -3.38
C LYS A 242 -32.02 -12.79 -3.17
N MET A 243 -31.46 -12.62 -1.97
CA MET A 243 -30.51 -11.54 -1.65
C MET A 243 -29.06 -11.89 -1.98
N PHE A 244 -28.79 -13.15 -2.33
CA PHE A 244 -27.50 -13.64 -2.75
C PHE A 244 -27.52 -14.04 -4.23
N ASP A 245 -26.35 -14.30 -4.79
CA ASP A 245 -26.10 -14.60 -6.21
C ASP A 245 -26.59 -13.47 -7.12
N VAL A 246 -26.30 -12.24 -6.68
CA VAL A 246 -26.81 -11.02 -7.30
C VAL A 246 -25.71 -9.99 -7.53
N VAL A 247 -25.80 -9.30 -8.67
CA VAL A 247 -24.99 -8.12 -8.98
C VAL A 247 -25.93 -6.92 -9.01
N HIS A 248 -25.79 -5.99 -8.07
CA HIS A 248 -26.58 -4.77 -7.97
C HIS A 248 -25.94 -3.62 -8.74
N HIS A 249 -26.79 -2.73 -9.25
CA HIS A 249 -26.38 -1.45 -9.82
C HIS A 249 -26.87 -0.33 -8.90
N GLY A 250 -25.94 0.45 -8.34
CA GLY A 250 -26.28 1.58 -7.48
C GLY A 250 -25.16 2.00 -6.53
N ASP A 251 -25.49 2.90 -5.61
CA ASP A 251 -24.57 3.32 -4.56
C ASP A 251 -24.35 2.18 -3.54
N ALA A 252 -23.08 1.94 -3.23
CA ALA A 252 -22.68 0.87 -2.32
C ALA A 252 -23.33 1.00 -0.95
N VAL A 253 -23.31 2.18 -0.33
CA VAL A 253 -23.81 2.38 1.03
C VAL A 253 -25.33 2.20 1.08
N GLU A 254 -26.06 2.75 0.11
CA GLU A 254 -27.53 2.62 0.05
C GLU A 254 -28.00 1.19 -0.16
N ILE A 255 -27.24 0.37 -0.89
CA ILE A 255 -27.56 -1.05 -1.06
C ILE A 255 -27.15 -1.85 0.18
N LEU A 256 -25.97 -1.58 0.76
CA LEU A 256 -25.50 -2.29 1.96
C LEU A 256 -26.47 -2.16 3.14
N LYS A 257 -27.10 -0.99 3.32
CA LYS A 257 -28.14 -0.76 4.36
C LYS A 257 -29.34 -1.71 4.26
N GLN A 258 -29.58 -2.31 3.10
CA GLN A 258 -30.70 -3.24 2.87
C GLN A 258 -30.37 -4.66 3.35
N TYR A 259 -29.09 -4.98 3.56
CA TYR A 259 -28.65 -6.29 4.06
C TYR A 259 -28.78 -6.34 5.59
N PRO A 260 -29.28 -7.44 6.18
CA PRO A 260 -29.36 -7.58 7.64
C PRO A 260 -28.00 -7.59 8.32
N ASP A 261 -27.95 -7.26 9.61
CA ASP A 261 -26.77 -7.45 10.45
C ASP A 261 -26.34 -8.92 10.44
N ASN A 262 -25.06 -9.22 10.61
CA ASN A 262 -24.57 -10.59 10.79
C ASN A 262 -25.05 -11.60 9.72
N SER A 263 -24.95 -11.22 8.45
CA SER A 263 -25.47 -11.96 7.30
C SER A 263 -24.42 -12.42 6.29
N ILE A 264 -23.22 -11.83 6.27
CA ILE A 264 -22.18 -12.09 5.26
C ILE A 264 -20.93 -12.73 5.88
N ASP A 265 -20.40 -13.79 5.26
CA ASP A 265 -19.23 -14.53 5.75
C ASP A 265 -17.90 -13.81 5.42
N LEU A 266 -17.79 -13.25 4.21
CA LEU A 266 -16.61 -12.52 3.77
C LEU A 266 -17.02 -11.23 3.05
N VAL A 267 -16.53 -10.09 3.54
CA VAL A 267 -16.61 -8.81 2.82
C VAL A 267 -15.22 -8.40 2.32
N PHE A 268 -15.13 -7.97 1.07
CA PHE A 268 -13.91 -7.46 0.45
C PHE A 268 -14.13 -6.03 -0.08
N ALA A 269 -13.09 -5.20 -0.02
CA ALA A 269 -13.08 -3.88 -0.63
C ALA A 269 -11.75 -3.59 -1.36
N ASP A 270 -11.87 -3.14 -2.60
CA ASP A 270 -10.81 -2.49 -3.39
C ASP A 270 -11.32 -1.13 -3.90
N PRO A 271 -11.42 -0.11 -3.02
CA PRO A 271 -11.96 1.20 -3.40
C PRO A 271 -11.07 1.91 -4.43
N PRO A 272 -11.59 2.95 -5.11
CA PRO A 272 -10.74 3.92 -5.79
C PRO A 272 -9.74 4.55 -4.79
N TYR A 273 -8.49 4.80 -5.21
CA TYR A 273 -7.39 5.17 -4.29
C TYR A 273 -7.14 6.67 -4.19
N ASN A 274 -8.07 7.50 -4.66
CA ASN A 274 -7.94 8.96 -4.71
C ASN A 274 -6.69 9.40 -5.50
N LEU A 275 -6.44 8.78 -6.66
CA LEU A 275 -5.23 8.99 -7.48
C LEU A 275 -5.55 9.69 -8.80
N ASP A 276 -6.70 10.35 -8.90
CA ASP A 276 -7.19 11.07 -10.08
C ASP A 276 -7.27 10.14 -11.31
N LYS A 277 -7.64 8.87 -11.12
CA LYS A 277 -7.84 7.92 -12.22
C LYS A 277 -9.16 8.22 -12.93
N ALA A 278 -9.14 8.14 -14.26
CA ALA A 278 -10.34 8.21 -15.07
C ALA A 278 -11.16 6.92 -14.93
N TYR A 279 -12.02 6.89 -13.92
CA TYR A 279 -13.23 6.09 -13.94
C TYR A 279 -14.30 6.83 -14.74
N HIS A 280 -15.33 6.13 -15.20
CA HIS A 280 -16.35 6.75 -16.05
C HIS A 280 -17.43 7.50 -15.28
N VAL A 281 -17.82 6.96 -14.11
CA VAL A 281 -18.89 7.53 -13.28
C VAL A 281 -18.35 8.16 -12.00
N TYR A 282 -17.16 7.75 -11.54
CA TYR A 282 -16.59 8.17 -10.27
C TYR A 282 -15.46 9.19 -10.44
N ASN A 283 -15.52 10.29 -9.67
CA ASN A 283 -14.42 11.24 -9.54
C ASN A 283 -13.42 10.76 -8.47
N ASP A 284 -12.22 10.36 -8.90
CA ASP A 284 -11.11 9.84 -8.07
C ASP A 284 -10.18 10.95 -7.55
N GLU A 285 -10.73 12.14 -7.34
CA GLU A 285 -10.02 13.30 -6.78
C GLU A 285 -10.95 14.03 -5.79
N ARG A 286 -10.76 13.73 -4.49
CA ARG A 286 -11.48 14.29 -3.35
C ARG A 286 -10.49 14.81 -2.31
N ALA A 287 -10.93 15.73 -1.46
CA ALA A 287 -10.16 16.10 -0.27
C ALA A 287 -9.99 14.87 0.64
N ASP A 288 -8.83 14.73 1.27
CA ASP A 288 -8.47 13.54 2.07
C ASP A 288 -9.53 13.23 3.15
N GLU A 289 -10.01 14.24 3.87
CA GLU A 289 -11.06 14.09 4.88
C GLU A 289 -12.39 13.58 4.31
N GLU A 290 -12.79 14.08 3.13
CA GLU A 290 -14.02 13.65 2.46
C GLU A 290 -13.91 12.21 1.94
N TYR A 291 -12.73 11.85 1.41
CA TYR A 291 -12.44 10.49 0.97
C TYR A 291 -12.48 9.50 2.15
N VAL A 292 -11.79 9.82 3.26
CA VAL A 292 -11.81 9.00 4.48
C VAL A 292 -13.25 8.89 5.03
N LYS A 293 -14.01 9.98 5.08
CA LYS A 293 -15.40 9.97 5.53
C LYS A 293 -16.29 9.08 4.65
N TRP A 294 -16.12 9.15 3.33
CA TRP A 294 -16.83 8.27 2.40
C TRP A 294 -16.46 6.80 2.61
N CYS A 295 -15.16 6.50 2.79
CA CYS A 295 -14.68 5.15 3.10
C CYS A 295 -15.28 4.59 4.40
N ASN A 296 -15.30 5.41 5.45
CA ASN A 296 -15.90 5.03 6.73
C ASN A 296 -17.39 4.69 6.61
N GLY A 297 -18.11 5.29 5.65
CA GLY A 297 -19.52 4.98 5.40
C GLY A 297 -19.76 3.52 5.05
N TRP A 298 -19.05 2.98 4.05
CA TRP A 298 -19.19 1.57 3.67
C TRP A 298 -18.43 0.62 4.61
N LEU A 299 -17.34 1.05 5.25
CA LEU A 299 -16.66 0.26 6.30
C LEU A 299 -17.60 0.01 7.49
N GLN A 300 -18.38 1.01 7.91
CA GLN A 300 -19.35 0.85 8.99
C GLN A 300 -20.42 -0.18 8.64
N GLU A 301 -20.91 -0.18 7.40
CA GLU A 301 -21.88 -1.19 6.96
C GLU A 301 -21.26 -2.59 6.89
N TYR A 302 -20.00 -2.71 6.44
CA TYR A 302 -19.26 -3.96 6.48
C TYR A 302 -19.12 -4.51 7.89
N VAL A 303 -18.79 -3.67 8.87
CA VAL A 303 -18.79 -4.04 10.29
C VAL A 303 -20.16 -4.57 10.71
N ARG A 304 -21.26 -3.92 10.29
CA ARG A 304 -22.62 -4.32 10.67
C ARG A 304 -23.01 -5.69 10.08
N ILE A 305 -22.85 -5.88 8.78
CA ILE A 305 -23.34 -7.06 8.05
C ILE A 305 -22.47 -8.31 8.22
N LEU A 306 -21.21 -8.18 8.62
CA LEU A 306 -20.32 -9.33 8.77
C LEU A 306 -20.85 -10.31 9.83
N LYS A 307 -20.84 -11.61 9.59
CA LYS A 307 -21.20 -12.61 10.62
C LYS A 307 -20.18 -12.61 11.77
N PRO A 308 -20.53 -13.13 12.97
CA PRO A 308 -19.61 -13.19 14.10
C PRO A 308 -18.30 -13.93 13.78
N THR A 309 -18.37 -14.95 12.94
CA THR A 309 -17.25 -15.76 12.43
C THR A 309 -16.66 -15.24 11.11
N GLY A 310 -17.14 -14.09 10.63
CA GLY A 310 -16.83 -13.56 9.32
C GLY A 310 -15.53 -12.76 9.27
N SER A 311 -15.04 -12.57 8.05
CA SER A 311 -13.77 -11.90 7.73
C SER A 311 -13.97 -10.67 6.85
N LEU A 312 -13.21 -9.61 7.14
CA LEU A 312 -13.13 -8.39 6.34
C LEU A 312 -11.72 -8.23 5.77
N TYR A 313 -11.65 -8.01 4.46
CA TYR A 313 -10.42 -7.64 3.75
C TYR A 313 -10.56 -6.28 3.06
N VAL A 314 -9.61 -5.38 3.30
CA VAL A 314 -9.58 -4.04 2.66
C VAL A 314 -8.22 -3.81 2.00
N LEU A 315 -8.22 -3.69 0.68
CA LEU A 315 -7.04 -3.41 -0.11
C LEU A 315 -6.91 -1.91 -0.38
N ASN A 316 -5.75 -1.32 -0.10
CA ASN A 316 -5.46 0.06 -0.51
C ASN A 316 -3.96 0.36 -0.56
N LEU A 317 -3.61 1.62 -0.89
CA LEU A 317 -2.27 2.14 -0.64
C LEU A 317 -2.02 2.28 0.88
N PRO A 318 -0.78 2.11 1.34
CA PRO A 318 -0.45 2.19 2.77
C PRO A 318 -0.89 3.48 3.47
N HIS A 319 -0.89 4.62 2.76
CA HIS A 319 -1.40 5.88 3.29
C HIS A 319 -2.86 5.75 3.72
N TRP A 320 -3.72 5.20 2.85
CA TRP A 320 -5.15 5.05 3.12
C TRP A 320 -5.47 3.89 4.05
N THR A 321 -4.76 2.76 3.95
CA THR A 321 -4.98 1.65 4.89
C THR A 321 -4.65 2.02 6.32
N MET A 322 -3.77 3.00 6.56
CA MET A 322 -3.54 3.58 7.88
C MET A 322 -4.82 4.19 8.48
N TYR A 323 -5.54 4.99 7.70
CA TYR A 323 -6.83 5.58 8.11
C TYR A 323 -7.91 4.50 8.28
N HIS A 324 -8.01 3.56 7.35
CA HIS A 324 -9.00 2.48 7.42
C HIS A 324 -8.76 1.57 8.64
N ALA A 325 -7.50 1.24 8.94
CA ALA A 325 -7.15 0.44 10.10
C ALA A 325 -7.45 1.19 11.41
N ALA A 326 -7.08 2.47 11.50
CA ALA A 326 -7.40 3.30 12.68
C ALA A 326 -8.92 3.42 12.93
N PHE A 327 -9.74 3.40 11.87
CA PHE A 327 -11.19 3.31 11.99
C PHE A 327 -11.65 1.93 12.45
N LEU A 328 -11.21 0.86 11.76
CA LEU A 328 -11.63 -0.52 11.99
C LEU A 328 -11.21 -1.07 13.36
N ASN A 329 -10.05 -0.66 13.89
CA ASN A 329 -9.55 -1.06 15.22
C ASN A 329 -10.54 -0.71 16.35
N ARG A 330 -11.50 0.18 16.12
CA ARG A 330 -12.56 0.53 17.09
C ARG A 330 -13.72 -0.47 17.13
N TYR A 331 -13.87 -1.28 16.07
CA TYR A 331 -15.07 -2.08 15.82
C TYR A 331 -14.80 -3.57 15.57
N LEU A 332 -13.60 -3.94 15.13
CA LEU A 332 -13.22 -5.31 14.76
C LEU A 332 -11.84 -5.67 15.34
N TYR A 333 -11.53 -6.96 15.34
CA TYR A 333 -10.22 -7.47 15.75
C TYR A 333 -9.26 -7.49 14.58
N PHE A 334 -8.14 -6.80 14.73
CA PHE A 334 -7.03 -6.86 13.79
C PHE A 334 -6.42 -8.26 13.76
N GLN A 335 -6.38 -8.88 12.59
CA GLN A 335 -5.68 -10.14 12.38
C GLN A 335 -4.33 -9.91 11.72
N ASN A 336 -4.28 -9.27 10.54
CA ASN A 336 -3.02 -9.01 9.85
C ASN A 336 -3.06 -7.73 9.01
N TRP A 337 -1.90 -7.10 8.86
CA TRP A 337 -1.62 -6.19 7.76
C TRP A 337 -0.79 -6.97 6.75
N ILE A 338 -1.45 -7.44 5.69
CA ILE A 338 -0.80 -8.23 4.66
C ILE A 338 -0.12 -7.28 3.67
N VAL A 339 1.19 -7.45 3.51
CA VAL A 339 2.01 -6.72 2.54
C VAL A 339 1.92 -7.45 1.21
N TRP A 340 1.18 -6.89 0.26
CA TRP A 340 1.21 -7.37 -1.11
C TRP A 340 2.33 -6.66 -1.88
N ASP A 341 3.46 -7.35 -2.07
CA ASP A 341 4.64 -6.84 -2.79
C ASP A 341 4.40 -6.90 -4.31
N ALA A 342 3.81 -5.83 -4.81
CA ALA A 342 3.50 -5.67 -6.21
C ALA A 342 4.59 -4.82 -6.90
N LEU A 343 5.68 -5.49 -7.29
CA LEU A 343 6.79 -4.94 -8.07
C LEU A 343 6.35 -3.85 -9.07
N SER A 344 6.99 -2.69 -8.97
CA SER A 344 6.69 -1.48 -9.74
C SER A 344 7.87 -1.08 -10.63
N GLU A 345 7.66 -0.11 -11.52
CA GLU A 345 8.79 0.51 -12.22
C GLU A 345 9.57 1.38 -11.21
N PRO A 346 10.91 1.31 -11.16
CA PRO A 346 11.69 2.20 -10.31
C PRO A 346 11.53 3.65 -10.81
N ARG A 347 10.65 4.40 -10.15
CA ARG A 347 10.45 5.84 -10.36
C ARG A 347 10.68 6.54 -9.03
N GLY A 348 11.60 7.51 -9.03
CA GLY A 348 11.92 8.28 -7.82
C GLY A 348 13.15 7.76 -7.07
N LYS A 349 13.13 7.92 -5.75
CA LYS A 349 14.26 7.64 -4.85
C LYS A 349 14.02 6.40 -3.96
N LEU A 350 12.76 6.08 -3.66
CA LEU A 350 12.27 4.82 -3.10
C LEU A 350 11.15 4.25 -4.00
N MET A 351 11.16 2.94 -4.29
CA MET A 351 10.18 2.33 -5.19
C MET A 351 8.89 1.93 -4.45
N PRO A 352 7.71 2.50 -4.77
CA PRO A 352 6.46 2.08 -4.15
C PRO A 352 6.00 0.74 -4.74
N ALA A 353 6.11 -0.31 -3.94
CA ALA A 353 5.75 -1.69 -4.26
C ALA A 353 4.70 -2.26 -3.28
N HIS A 354 4.53 -1.65 -2.12
CA HIS A 354 3.61 -2.08 -1.08
C HIS A 354 2.15 -1.69 -1.38
N TYR A 355 1.26 -2.68 -1.46
CA TYR A 355 -0.17 -2.51 -1.19
C TYR A 355 -0.52 -3.13 0.16
N GLY A 356 -1.23 -2.38 1.00
CA GLY A 356 -1.74 -2.89 2.26
C GLY A 356 -3.04 -3.64 2.02
N LEU A 357 -3.10 -4.90 2.46
CA LEU A 357 -4.32 -5.68 2.53
C LEU A 357 -4.62 -5.93 4.01
N LEU A 358 -5.53 -5.13 4.56
CA LEU A 358 -5.98 -5.28 5.93
C LEU A 358 -6.85 -6.53 6.07
N PHE A 359 -6.64 -7.30 7.12
CA PHE A 359 -7.45 -8.45 7.49
C PHE A 359 -7.98 -8.28 8.92
N TYR A 360 -9.31 -8.24 9.05
CA TYR A 360 -10.04 -8.07 10.31
C TYR A 360 -11.13 -9.13 10.46
N THR A 361 -11.53 -9.40 11.69
CA THR A 361 -12.60 -10.35 12.04
C THR A 361 -13.49 -9.80 13.15
N LYS A 362 -14.70 -10.35 13.30
CA LYS A 362 -15.62 -9.98 14.40
C LYS A 362 -15.27 -10.61 15.75
N HIS A 363 -14.48 -11.67 15.74
CA HIS A 363 -14.02 -12.35 16.93
C HIS A 363 -12.50 -12.58 16.83
N PRO A 364 -11.74 -12.48 17.94
CA PRO A 364 -10.28 -12.57 17.88
C PRO A 364 -9.76 -13.92 17.42
N THR A 365 -10.46 -15.03 17.69
CA THR A 365 -9.99 -16.40 17.41
C THR A 365 -11.02 -17.31 16.71
N ASP A 366 -12.28 -17.29 17.16
CA ASP A 366 -13.43 -18.00 16.55
C ASP A 366 -13.91 -17.36 15.24
N PHE A 367 -13.23 -17.65 14.14
CA PHE A 367 -13.63 -17.28 12.78
C PHE A 367 -13.17 -18.34 11.77
N VAL A 368 -13.75 -18.32 10.57
CA VAL A 368 -13.35 -19.27 9.51
C VAL A 368 -11.95 -18.93 9.01
N PHE A 369 -10.99 -19.84 9.22
CA PHE A 369 -9.62 -19.69 8.75
C PHE A 369 -8.98 -21.01 8.28
N ASN A 370 -9.07 -21.26 6.98
CA ASN A 370 -8.67 -22.50 6.32
C ASN A 370 -7.20 -22.44 5.82
N TYR A 371 -6.25 -22.21 6.73
CA TYR A 371 -4.82 -22.07 6.37
C TYR A 371 -4.30 -23.23 5.51
N ASP A 372 -4.68 -24.45 5.86
CA ASP A 372 -4.24 -25.68 5.17
C ASP A 372 -4.77 -25.79 3.73
N GLN A 373 -5.87 -25.11 3.38
CA GLN A 373 -6.44 -25.16 2.02
C GLN A 373 -5.61 -24.38 0.98
N VAL A 374 -4.74 -23.46 1.41
CA VAL A 374 -3.87 -22.70 0.49
C VAL A 374 -2.56 -23.44 0.25
N GLY A 375 -2.11 -24.22 1.23
CA GLY A 375 -0.86 -24.98 1.17
C GLY A 375 0.40 -24.09 1.22
N GLU A 376 1.55 -24.74 1.13
CA GLU A 376 2.84 -24.06 1.14
C GLU A 376 3.20 -23.44 -0.21
N LEU A 377 3.98 -22.37 -0.15
CA LEU A 377 4.50 -21.66 -1.31
C LEU A 377 5.87 -22.20 -1.72
N ASP A 378 6.25 -21.99 -2.99
CA ASP A 378 7.64 -22.17 -3.40
C ASP A 378 8.56 -21.26 -2.58
N ALA A 379 9.69 -21.77 -2.09
CA ALA A 379 10.62 -20.96 -1.32
C ALA A 379 11.11 -19.72 -2.13
N ARG A 380 11.21 -18.56 -1.45
CA ARG A 380 11.45 -17.25 -2.10
C ARG A 380 12.78 -17.14 -2.85
N TYR A 381 13.77 -17.99 -2.52
CA TYR A 381 15.02 -18.08 -3.28
C TYR A 381 14.87 -18.82 -4.64
N TYR A 382 13.66 -19.21 -5.01
CA TYR A 382 13.32 -19.66 -6.36
C TYR A 382 12.49 -18.61 -7.12
N CYS A 383 12.72 -18.48 -8.43
CA CYS A 383 11.91 -17.59 -9.26
C CYS A 383 10.60 -18.25 -9.71
N LEU A 384 9.55 -17.45 -9.86
CA LEU A 384 8.19 -17.88 -10.21
C LEU A 384 7.97 -18.18 -11.71
N ARG A 385 9.05 -18.33 -12.48
CA ARG A 385 8.94 -18.60 -13.92
C ARG A 385 8.44 -20.03 -14.12
N ARG A 386 7.32 -20.21 -14.83
CA ARG A 386 6.73 -21.53 -15.14
C ARG A 386 7.73 -22.57 -15.64
N SER A 387 8.65 -22.17 -16.53
CA SER A 387 9.70 -23.06 -17.06
C SER A 387 10.77 -23.44 -16.02
N CYS A 388 11.02 -22.58 -15.04
CA CYS A 388 11.90 -22.89 -13.90
C CYS A 388 11.19 -23.88 -12.98
N ILE A 389 9.97 -23.56 -12.53
CA ILE A 389 9.17 -24.41 -11.64
C ILE A 389 9.06 -25.84 -12.20
N ARG A 390 8.66 -25.98 -13.47
CA ARG A 390 8.53 -27.29 -14.11
C ARG A 390 9.84 -28.10 -14.09
N ARG A 391 10.96 -27.49 -14.48
CA ARG A 391 12.26 -28.17 -14.51
C ARG A 391 12.80 -28.49 -13.12
N ARG A 392 12.59 -27.58 -12.17
CA ARG A 392 13.03 -27.71 -10.78
C ARG A 392 12.31 -28.90 -10.12
N LYS A 393 10.97 -28.93 -10.23
CA LYS A 393 10.15 -30.04 -9.72
C LYS A 393 10.47 -31.37 -10.40
N ALA A 394 10.68 -31.38 -11.72
CA ALA A 394 11.09 -32.60 -12.44
C ALA A 394 12.47 -33.12 -12.01
N ALA A 395 13.32 -32.25 -11.45
CA ALA A 395 14.61 -32.62 -10.87
C ALA A 395 14.52 -32.97 -9.37
N GLY A 396 13.32 -33.09 -8.80
CA GLY A 396 13.12 -33.40 -7.37
C GLY A 396 13.45 -32.25 -6.42
N VAL A 397 13.62 -31.02 -6.95
CA VAL A 397 13.93 -29.83 -6.14
C VAL A 397 12.63 -29.04 -5.97
N ASP A 398 12.09 -28.98 -4.75
CA ASP A 398 10.80 -28.32 -4.49
C ASP A 398 10.68 -27.71 -3.09
N ASP A 399 11.75 -27.09 -2.58
CA ASP A 399 11.70 -26.50 -1.24
C ASP A 399 10.56 -25.47 -1.12
N LYS A 400 9.88 -25.54 0.01
CA LYS A 400 8.67 -24.78 0.31
C LYS A 400 8.87 -23.83 1.48
N MET A 401 7.92 -22.92 1.62
CA MET A 401 7.77 -22.06 2.79
C MET A 401 6.29 -21.83 3.10
N GLY A 402 5.99 -21.68 4.39
CA GLY A 402 4.64 -21.35 4.84
C GLY A 402 4.14 -20.00 4.31
N LEU A 403 2.81 -19.87 4.24
CA LEU A 403 2.15 -18.61 3.94
C LEU A 403 2.24 -17.67 5.16
N THR A 404 2.56 -16.41 4.91
CA THR A 404 2.66 -15.37 5.96
C THR A 404 1.88 -14.15 5.52
N ASP A 405 1.94 -13.07 6.30
CA ASP A 405 1.42 -11.76 5.91
C ASP A 405 2.28 -11.00 4.87
N LEU A 406 3.28 -11.64 4.26
CA LEU A 406 4.07 -11.06 3.16
C LEU A 406 3.84 -11.82 1.85
N TRP A 407 3.00 -11.28 0.98
CA TRP A 407 2.58 -11.90 -0.28
C TRP A 407 3.38 -11.35 -1.46
N TRP A 408 4.43 -12.07 -1.83
CA TRP A 408 5.36 -11.71 -2.92
C TRP A 408 5.12 -12.52 -4.21
N ASP A 409 4.33 -13.59 -4.12
CA ASP A 409 4.17 -14.59 -5.17
C ASP A 409 3.00 -14.30 -6.14
N ILE A 410 2.06 -13.48 -5.70
CA ILE A 410 0.95 -13.02 -6.53
C ILE A 410 1.35 -11.69 -7.18
N HIS A 411 1.39 -11.63 -8.50
CA HIS A 411 1.71 -10.40 -9.22
C HIS A 411 0.47 -9.74 -9.82
N ARG A 412 0.47 -8.41 -9.86
CA ARG A 412 -0.50 -7.63 -10.65
C ARG A 412 -0.52 -8.08 -12.11
N ILE A 413 -1.66 -7.93 -12.77
CA ILE A 413 -1.82 -8.31 -14.18
C ILE A 413 -0.94 -7.41 -15.08
N LYS A 414 0.17 -7.96 -15.59
CA LYS A 414 1.16 -7.19 -16.39
C LYS A 414 0.77 -7.03 -17.85
N HIS A 415 0.22 -8.07 -18.48
CA HIS A 415 0.00 -8.10 -19.92
C HIS A 415 -1.40 -7.63 -20.32
N LYS A 416 -1.49 -6.83 -21.38
CA LYS A 416 -2.77 -6.30 -21.90
C LYS A 416 -3.76 -7.38 -22.30
N ARG A 417 -3.28 -8.52 -22.83
CA ARG A 417 -4.13 -9.64 -23.25
C ARG A 417 -4.90 -10.27 -22.09
N ASP A 418 -4.37 -10.13 -20.87
CA ASP A 418 -4.92 -10.73 -19.65
C ASP A 418 -5.78 -9.71 -18.86
N ARG A 419 -5.97 -8.49 -19.40
CA ARG A 419 -6.75 -7.41 -18.78
C ARG A 419 -8.06 -7.17 -19.49
N ASP A 420 -9.09 -6.94 -18.70
CA ASP A 420 -10.36 -6.36 -19.13
C ASP A 420 -10.24 -4.86 -19.38
N TYR A 421 -11.34 -4.21 -19.79
CA TYR A 421 -11.38 -2.76 -20.00
C TYR A 421 -11.18 -1.95 -18.71
N HIS A 422 -11.26 -2.59 -17.53
CA HIS A 422 -11.07 -1.95 -16.23
C HIS A 422 -9.61 -1.49 -16.00
N PRO A 423 -9.37 -0.26 -15.52
CA PRO A 423 -8.02 0.28 -15.41
C PRO A 423 -7.15 -0.43 -14.35
N CYS A 424 -7.78 -0.98 -13.31
CA CYS A 424 -7.12 -1.52 -12.12
C CYS A 424 -7.63 -2.92 -11.76
N GLN A 425 -7.75 -3.81 -12.75
CA GLN A 425 -8.23 -5.17 -12.48
C GLN A 425 -7.29 -5.95 -11.53
N LEU A 426 -7.86 -6.55 -10.49
CA LEU A 426 -7.17 -7.46 -9.59
C LEU A 426 -6.90 -8.83 -10.23
N PRO A 427 -5.75 -9.46 -9.93
CA PRO A 427 -5.51 -10.84 -10.34
C PRO A 427 -6.41 -11.79 -9.57
N GLU A 428 -7.02 -12.73 -10.29
CA GLU A 428 -7.96 -13.70 -9.75
C GLU A 428 -7.36 -14.57 -8.65
N THR A 429 -6.08 -14.95 -8.78
CA THR A 429 -5.33 -15.72 -7.77
C THR A 429 -5.25 -15.02 -6.41
N LEU A 430 -5.37 -13.68 -6.36
CA LEU A 430 -5.45 -12.94 -5.09
C LEU A 430 -6.77 -13.25 -4.38
N MET A 431 -7.88 -13.12 -5.11
CA MET A 431 -9.21 -13.38 -4.55
C MET A 431 -9.42 -14.85 -4.24
N GLU A 432 -8.90 -15.76 -5.07
CA GLU A 432 -8.94 -17.20 -4.76
C GLU A 432 -8.25 -17.52 -3.44
N ARG A 433 -7.09 -16.91 -3.14
CA ARG A 433 -6.40 -17.10 -1.85
C ARG A 433 -7.23 -16.56 -0.69
N ILE A 434 -7.75 -15.34 -0.80
CA ILE A 434 -8.56 -14.71 0.25
C ILE A 434 -9.81 -15.53 0.55
N ILE A 435 -10.57 -15.91 -0.49
CA ILE A 435 -11.80 -16.68 -0.34
C ILE A 435 -11.51 -18.06 0.25
N ARG A 436 -10.46 -18.75 -0.21
CA ARG A 436 -10.08 -20.05 0.36
C ARG A 436 -9.71 -19.96 1.84
N LEU A 437 -8.98 -18.92 2.24
CA LEU A 437 -8.61 -18.72 3.65
C LEU A 437 -9.83 -18.46 4.53
N SER A 438 -10.81 -17.70 4.06
CA SER A 438 -11.79 -17.09 4.97
C SER A 438 -13.23 -17.54 4.78
N THR A 439 -13.48 -18.56 3.96
CA THR A 439 -14.81 -19.09 3.71
C THR A 439 -14.79 -20.60 3.45
N ASN A 440 -15.93 -21.25 3.62
CA ASN A 440 -16.24 -22.60 3.17
C ASN A 440 -17.11 -22.57 1.91
N GLU A 441 -17.31 -23.74 1.28
CA GLU A 441 -18.28 -23.84 0.18
C GLU A 441 -19.69 -23.48 0.67
N GLY A 442 -20.45 -22.76 -0.17
CA GLY A 442 -21.79 -22.25 0.17
C GLY A 442 -21.82 -20.92 0.95
N ASP A 443 -20.71 -20.50 1.56
CA ASP A 443 -20.61 -19.20 2.23
C ASP A 443 -20.79 -18.02 1.27
N VAL A 444 -21.16 -16.86 1.80
CA VAL A 444 -21.44 -15.65 1.01
C VAL A 444 -20.25 -14.69 1.00
N VAL A 445 -19.79 -14.35 -0.21
CA VAL A 445 -18.75 -13.34 -0.44
C VAL A 445 -19.35 -12.07 -1.01
N LEU A 446 -19.12 -10.92 -0.36
CA LEU A 446 -19.61 -9.63 -0.80
C LEU A 446 -18.47 -8.69 -1.22
N ASP A 447 -18.63 -8.04 -2.37
CA ASP A 447 -17.78 -6.95 -2.85
C ASP A 447 -18.63 -5.78 -3.34
N ALA A 448 -18.68 -4.71 -2.54
CA ALA A 448 -19.50 -3.54 -2.84
C ALA A 448 -18.86 -2.55 -3.84
N LEU A 449 -17.65 -2.87 -4.33
CA LEU A 449 -16.83 -2.01 -5.18
C LEU A 449 -16.24 -2.85 -6.34
N CYS A 450 -17.07 -3.71 -6.94
CA CYS A 450 -16.58 -4.92 -7.61
C CYS A 450 -15.83 -4.70 -8.93
N GLY A 451 -16.01 -3.54 -9.58
CA GLY A 451 -15.32 -3.14 -10.80
C GLY A 451 -15.35 -4.20 -11.90
N ALA A 452 -14.21 -4.83 -12.17
CA ALA A 452 -14.10 -5.87 -13.21
C ALA A 452 -14.83 -7.20 -12.88
N GLY A 453 -15.35 -7.34 -11.67
CA GLY A 453 -16.05 -8.52 -11.17
C GLY A 453 -15.13 -9.63 -10.65
N THR A 454 -13.85 -9.33 -10.36
CA THR A 454 -12.87 -10.37 -9.97
C THR A 454 -13.32 -11.18 -8.75
N THR A 455 -13.87 -10.52 -7.73
CA THR A 455 -14.33 -11.15 -6.49
C THR A 455 -15.50 -12.13 -6.69
N PRO A 456 -16.65 -11.72 -7.26
CA PRO A 456 -17.76 -12.66 -7.47
C PRO A 456 -17.41 -13.78 -8.46
N ILE A 457 -16.57 -13.52 -9.47
CA ILE A 457 -16.07 -14.57 -10.39
C ILE A 457 -15.30 -15.65 -9.62
N ALA A 458 -14.38 -15.24 -8.73
CA ALA A 458 -13.62 -16.17 -7.91
C ALA A 458 -14.52 -16.93 -6.91
N ALA A 459 -15.52 -16.25 -6.33
CA ALA A 459 -16.49 -16.87 -5.43
C ALA A 459 -17.27 -18.01 -6.12
N VAL A 460 -17.85 -17.74 -7.29
CA VAL A 460 -18.60 -18.74 -8.07
C VAL A 460 -17.72 -19.94 -8.44
N LYS A 461 -16.48 -19.70 -8.90
CA LYS A 461 -15.53 -20.77 -9.22
C LYS A 461 -15.17 -21.67 -8.03
N LEU A 462 -15.22 -21.11 -6.83
CA LEU A 462 -14.95 -21.81 -5.59
C LEU A 462 -16.22 -22.36 -4.93
N GLY A 463 -17.38 -22.29 -5.59
CA GLY A 463 -18.64 -22.78 -5.03
C GLY A 463 -19.16 -21.95 -3.85
N ARG A 464 -18.85 -20.65 -3.80
CA ARG A 464 -19.42 -19.69 -2.83
C ARG A 464 -20.56 -18.92 -3.48
N ARG A 465 -21.52 -18.49 -2.64
CA ARG A 465 -22.56 -17.52 -3.00
C ARG A 465 -21.91 -16.14 -3.10
N TYR A 466 -22.50 -15.20 -3.84
CA TYR A 466 -21.91 -13.86 -3.98
C TYR A 466 -22.92 -12.72 -3.90
N VAL A 467 -22.43 -11.55 -3.49
CA VAL A 467 -23.10 -10.26 -3.67
C VAL A 467 -22.08 -9.30 -4.25
N ALA A 468 -22.41 -8.67 -5.39
CA ALA A 468 -21.54 -7.68 -6.00
C ALA A 468 -22.30 -6.38 -6.22
N ILE A 469 -21.66 -5.23 -5.99
CA ILE A 469 -22.25 -3.92 -6.20
C ILE A 469 -21.28 -3.07 -7.00
N ASP A 470 -21.80 -2.33 -7.97
CA ASP A 470 -21.05 -1.28 -8.65
C ASP A 470 -21.99 -0.15 -9.07
N VAL A 471 -21.47 1.08 -9.07
CA VAL A 471 -22.20 2.28 -9.52
C VAL A 471 -22.17 2.44 -11.04
N ASP A 472 -21.22 1.80 -11.74
CA ASP A 472 -21.12 1.82 -13.19
C ASP A 472 -21.85 0.61 -13.81
N GLU A 473 -22.98 0.87 -14.46
CA GLU A 473 -23.77 -0.15 -15.16
C GLU A 473 -22.94 -1.02 -16.13
N ARG A 474 -21.86 -0.47 -16.71
CA ARG A 474 -21.00 -1.24 -17.63
C ARG A 474 -20.21 -2.30 -16.89
N TYR A 475 -19.75 -2.02 -15.67
CA TYR A 475 -19.11 -2.99 -14.79
C TYR A 475 -20.10 -4.02 -14.28
N VAL A 476 -21.32 -3.61 -13.94
CA VAL A 476 -22.42 -4.52 -13.57
C VAL A 476 -22.72 -5.52 -14.69
N ARG A 477 -22.94 -5.03 -15.92
CA ARG A 477 -23.21 -5.88 -17.09
C ARG A 477 -22.04 -6.83 -17.38
N MET A 478 -20.82 -6.31 -17.39
CA MET A 478 -19.60 -7.11 -17.59
C MET A 478 -19.47 -8.24 -16.55
N THR A 479 -19.76 -7.93 -15.28
CA THR A 479 -19.68 -8.90 -14.19
C THR A 479 -20.73 -10.00 -14.37
N ARG A 480 -21.98 -9.65 -14.67
CA ARG A 480 -23.06 -10.62 -14.94
C ARG A 480 -22.72 -11.55 -16.12
N GLU A 481 -22.22 -11.01 -17.22
CA GLU A 481 -21.82 -11.79 -18.40
C GLU A 481 -20.72 -12.81 -18.08
N LYS A 482 -19.70 -12.40 -17.30
CA LYS A 482 -18.60 -13.29 -16.91
C LYS A 482 -19.04 -14.37 -15.94
N ILE A 483 -19.91 -14.05 -14.99
CA ILE A 483 -20.45 -15.05 -14.06
C ILE A 483 -21.25 -16.12 -14.83
N ALA A 484 -22.15 -15.71 -15.73
CA ALA A 484 -22.88 -16.63 -16.58
C ALA A 484 -21.94 -17.49 -17.47
N GLU A 485 -20.79 -16.94 -17.88
CA GLU A 485 -19.78 -17.73 -18.59
C GLU A 485 -19.11 -18.78 -17.70
N VAL A 486 -18.75 -18.43 -16.47
CA VAL A 486 -18.20 -19.36 -15.48
C VAL A 486 -19.19 -20.49 -15.18
N GLU A 487 -20.46 -20.17 -14.95
CA GLU A 487 -21.49 -21.19 -14.68
C GLU A 487 -21.64 -22.16 -15.85
N ARG A 488 -21.53 -21.67 -17.08
CA ARG A 488 -21.67 -22.49 -18.30
C ARG A 488 -20.43 -23.30 -18.66
N LYS A 489 -19.22 -22.74 -18.47
CA LYS A 489 -17.95 -23.32 -18.99
C LYS A 489 -16.91 -23.64 -17.91
N GLY A 490 -17.07 -23.14 -16.69
CA GLY A 490 -16.10 -23.21 -15.59
C GLY A 490 -14.99 -22.15 -15.63
N TYR A 491 -14.92 -21.31 -16.66
CA TYR A 491 -13.88 -20.28 -16.79
C TYR A 491 -14.38 -19.05 -17.57
N VAL A 492 -13.66 -17.94 -17.44
CA VAL A 492 -13.90 -16.69 -18.20
C VAL A 492 -12.97 -16.64 -19.41
N GLU A 493 -13.53 -16.43 -20.60
CA GLU A 493 -12.75 -16.29 -21.83
C GLU A 493 -12.36 -14.83 -22.06
N ARG A 494 -11.10 -14.48 -21.78
CA ARG A 494 -10.61 -13.10 -21.96
C ARG A 494 -10.23 -12.83 -23.41
N LYS A 495 -10.94 -11.91 -24.06
CA LYS A 495 -10.59 -11.42 -25.41
C LYS A 495 -9.68 -10.21 -25.30
N SER A 496 -8.50 -10.28 -25.90
CA SER A 496 -7.55 -9.16 -25.94
C SER A 496 -8.14 -7.97 -26.71
N ILE A 497 -8.53 -6.90 -26.01
CA ILE A 497 -8.97 -5.66 -26.65
C ILE A 497 -7.74 -4.91 -27.17
N ARG A 498 -7.60 -4.79 -28.49
CA ARG A 498 -6.61 -3.89 -29.10
C ARG A 498 -7.12 -2.45 -28.97
N LYS A 499 -6.44 -1.63 -28.15
CA LYS A 499 -6.70 -0.18 -28.16
C LYS A 499 -6.34 0.37 -29.56
N PRO A 500 -7.17 1.24 -30.15
CA PRO A 500 -6.85 1.86 -31.43
C PRO A 500 -5.51 2.60 -31.35
N GLN A 501 -4.77 2.60 -32.46
CA GLN A 501 -3.49 3.28 -32.55
C GLN A 501 -3.72 4.79 -32.46
N ARG A 502 -3.14 5.43 -31.45
CA ARG A 502 -3.33 6.88 -31.22
C ARG A 502 -2.69 7.68 -32.35
N ARG A 503 -3.43 8.65 -32.89
CA ARG A 503 -2.97 9.56 -33.96
C ARG A 503 -1.80 10.45 -33.52
N TYR A 504 -1.75 10.82 -32.24
CA TYR A 504 -0.77 11.75 -31.69
C TYR A 504 0.04 11.12 -30.56
N THR A 505 1.28 11.59 -30.36
CA THR A 505 2.15 11.11 -29.29
C THR A 505 1.91 11.88 -28.00
N LYS A 506 2.14 11.22 -26.85
CA LYS A 506 2.05 11.86 -25.53
C LYS A 506 2.98 13.09 -25.42
N LYS A 507 4.17 13.02 -26.03
CA LYS A 507 5.18 14.09 -25.98
C LYS A 507 4.72 15.33 -26.76
N ALA A 508 4.05 15.16 -27.89
CA ALA A 508 3.52 16.27 -28.68
C ALA A 508 2.53 17.12 -27.86
N LEU A 509 1.55 16.46 -27.22
CA LEU A 509 0.56 17.16 -26.40
C LEU A 509 1.18 17.79 -25.13
N GLN A 510 2.21 17.18 -24.55
CA GLN A 510 2.95 17.79 -23.42
C GLN A 510 3.67 19.08 -23.84
N LEU A 511 4.25 19.11 -25.04
CA LEU A 511 4.91 20.31 -25.56
C LEU A 511 3.90 21.41 -25.86
N GLU A 512 2.76 21.06 -26.46
CA GLU A 512 1.67 22.01 -26.72
C GLU A 512 1.21 22.74 -25.45
N LEU A 513 0.98 21.99 -24.36
CA LEU A 513 0.59 22.59 -23.08
C LEU A 513 1.67 23.53 -22.52
N ARG A 514 2.95 23.19 -22.69
CA ARG A 514 4.06 24.06 -22.25
C ARG A 514 4.12 25.34 -23.06
N ASP A 515 3.94 25.23 -24.37
CA ASP A 515 3.94 26.39 -25.27
C ASP A 515 2.75 27.31 -24.98
N LEU A 516 1.56 26.73 -24.72
CA LEU A 516 0.39 27.49 -24.28
C LEU A 516 0.62 28.16 -22.93
N ALA A 517 1.19 27.45 -21.95
CA ALA A 517 1.51 28.03 -20.65
C ALA A 517 2.47 29.22 -20.78
N ALA A 518 3.52 29.07 -21.60
CA ALA A 518 4.48 30.13 -21.87
C ALA A 518 3.83 31.35 -22.54
N LYS A 519 2.91 31.14 -23.51
CA LYS A 519 2.17 32.21 -24.17
C LYS A 519 1.18 32.92 -23.24
N LEU A 520 0.54 32.18 -22.34
CA LEU A 520 -0.49 32.71 -21.43
C LEU A 520 0.10 33.37 -20.18
N GLY A 521 1.33 33.02 -19.79
CA GLY A 521 1.90 33.40 -18.49
C GLY A 521 1.20 32.76 -17.28
N ARG A 522 0.32 31.78 -17.52
CA ARG A 522 -0.42 31.01 -16.52
C ARG A 522 -0.66 29.60 -17.03
N LEU A 523 -1.19 28.72 -16.17
CA LEU A 523 -1.56 27.37 -16.57
C LEU A 523 -2.70 27.39 -17.61
N PRO A 524 -2.59 26.61 -18.69
CA PRO A 524 -3.66 26.48 -19.68
C PRO A 524 -4.83 25.70 -19.10
N THR A 525 -6.03 26.19 -19.37
CA THR A 525 -7.32 25.55 -19.08
C THR A 525 -7.80 24.73 -20.28
N PRO A 526 -8.79 23.83 -20.12
CA PRO A 526 -9.41 23.15 -21.26
C PRO A 526 -9.93 24.13 -22.32
N GLU A 527 -10.44 25.29 -21.90
CA GLU A 527 -10.95 26.32 -22.79
C GLU A 527 -9.83 27.03 -23.58
N ASP A 528 -8.66 27.24 -22.96
CA ASP A 528 -7.50 27.77 -23.68
C ASP A 528 -7.06 26.80 -24.78
N VAL A 529 -7.12 25.49 -24.53
CA VAL A 529 -6.83 24.49 -25.56
C VAL A 529 -7.85 24.53 -26.69
N ARG A 530 -9.15 24.60 -26.41
CA ARG A 530 -10.16 24.76 -27.47
C ARG A 530 -9.90 25.98 -28.36
N ARG A 531 -9.39 27.06 -27.77
CA ARG A 531 -9.21 28.33 -28.48
C ARG A 531 -7.85 28.49 -29.17
N MET A 532 -6.80 27.90 -28.62
CA MET A 532 -5.42 28.25 -28.98
C MET A 532 -4.53 27.05 -29.35
N SER A 533 -4.97 25.83 -29.08
CA SER A 533 -4.18 24.62 -29.36
C SER A 533 -4.26 24.23 -30.84
N GLY A 534 -3.17 23.68 -31.37
CA GLY A 534 -3.18 22.98 -32.66
C GLY A 534 -3.88 21.62 -32.64
N TYR A 535 -4.41 21.20 -31.50
CA TYR A 535 -5.04 19.90 -31.26
C TYR A 535 -6.39 20.07 -30.57
N ASP A 536 -7.37 19.26 -30.96
CA ASP A 536 -8.68 19.17 -30.31
C ASP A 536 -8.56 18.78 -28.84
N LEU A 537 -9.42 19.32 -27.99
CA LEU A 537 -9.41 19.08 -26.54
C LEU A 537 -9.59 17.58 -26.21
N GLU A 538 -10.42 16.90 -27.01
CA GLU A 538 -10.76 15.48 -26.90
C GLU A 538 -9.51 14.60 -27.03
N VAL A 539 -8.53 15.03 -27.85
CA VAL A 539 -7.24 14.33 -28.00
C VAL A 539 -6.44 14.35 -26.69
N PHE A 540 -6.55 15.42 -25.90
CA PHE A 540 -5.92 15.50 -24.59
C PHE A 540 -6.61 14.55 -23.61
N PHE A 541 -7.93 14.50 -23.57
CA PHE A 541 -8.66 13.58 -22.68
C PHE A 541 -8.52 12.09 -23.09
N ASP A 542 -8.33 11.81 -24.38
CA ASP A 542 -7.98 10.47 -24.86
C ASP A 542 -6.56 10.03 -24.42
N MET A 543 -5.64 10.99 -24.32
CA MET A 543 -4.24 10.74 -23.95
C MET A 543 -4.04 10.71 -22.44
N PHE A 544 -4.60 11.69 -21.75
CA PHE A 544 -4.44 11.99 -20.32
C PHE A 544 -5.79 11.79 -19.63
N PRO A 545 -5.86 10.99 -18.56
CA PRO A 545 -7.11 10.69 -17.87
C PRO A 545 -7.91 11.93 -17.45
N THR A 546 -7.21 13.00 -17.04
CA THR A 546 -7.78 14.24 -16.52
C THR A 546 -6.92 15.44 -16.94
N TRP A 547 -7.46 16.65 -16.78
CA TRP A 547 -6.73 17.88 -17.10
C TRP A 547 -5.51 18.09 -16.20
N GLY A 548 -5.67 17.83 -14.88
CA GLY A 548 -4.56 17.86 -13.93
C GLY A 548 -3.41 16.93 -14.34
N LYS A 549 -3.73 15.71 -14.80
CA LYS A 549 -2.71 14.79 -15.34
C LYS A 549 -2.08 15.26 -16.65
N ALA A 550 -2.80 15.98 -17.49
CA ALA A 550 -2.24 16.59 -18.69
C ALA A 550 -1.18 17.63 -18.32
N LEU A 551 -1.52 18.56 -17.41
CA LEU A 551 -0.62 19.59 -16.88
C LEU A 551 0.61 18.99 -16.16
N LYS A 552 0.38 18.05 -15.23
CA LYS A 552 1.44 17.37 -14.50
C LYS A 552 2.36 16.58 -15.43
N ALA A 553 1.81 15.90 -16.43
CA ALA A 553 2.60 15.19 -17.43
C ALA A 553 3.43 16.18 -18.28
N ALA A 554 2.95 17.40 -18.49
CA ALA A 554 3.69 18.49 -19.09
C ALA A 554 4.68 19.16 -18.12
N LYS A 555 4.79 18.74 -16.85
CA LYS A 555 5.59 19.40 -15.80
C LYS A 555 5.18 20.85 -15.57
N LEU A 556 3.89 21.11 -15.67
CA LEU A 556 3.28 22.38 -15.33
C LEU A 556 2.57 22.16 -13.98
N GLU A 557 3.04 22.82 -12.93
CA GLU A 557 2.50 22.67 -11.59
C GLU A 557 1.64 23.88 -11.24
N VAL A 558 0.46 23.62 -10.66
CA VAL A 558 -0.32 24.60 -9.91
C VAL A 558 0.46 24.84 -8.63
N GLN A 559 0.79 26.09 -8.30
CA GLN A 559 1.20 26.41 -6.94
C GLN A 559 0.01 26.06 -6.04
N SER A 560 0.13 24.95 -5.30
CA SER A 560 -0.84 24.50 -4.31
C SER A 560 -0.75 25.35 -3.06
#